data_AF-A0A968NN95-F1
#
_entry.id   AF-A0A968NN95-F1
#
_cell.length_a   1.000
_cell.length_b   1.000
_cell.length_c   1.000
_cell.angle_alpha   90.00
_cell.angle_beta   90.00
_cell.angle_gamma   90.00
#
_symmetry.space_group_name_H-M   'P 1'
#
loop_
_entity.id
_entity.type
_entity.pdbx_description
1 polymer ?
#
loop_
_entity_poly.entity_id
_entity_poly.type
_entity_poly.pdbx_seq_one_letter_code
_entity_poly.pdbx_strand_id
1 'polypeptide(L)'
;MQKAELELSDDTIFERKEFIESIKNEYEYIEQQHMLSSEKTHLKTLIDKYEQIQSTLSEKQARLNNFPNEYKQRYQQLHSNLESAEKELYLAESKRSEAQSKYEELKYKASEDEQKGLQQEKINQENYEYDIHNGKFELMKLNSRLSEINNELNHIWVTRSPIDGFISLIEIQYQYKGQFLIKVTIKPD
;
A
#
# COMPACT_ATOMS: atom_id res chain seq x y z
N MET A 1 -58.00 -109.78 44.18
CA MET A 1 -58.01 -108.30 44.13
C MET A 1 -58.70 -107.88 42.84
N GLN A 2 -59.80 -107.15 42.97
CA GLN A 2 -60.75 -106.81 41.91
C GLN A 2 -60.11 -105.91 40.85
N LYS A 3 -60.21 -106.31 39.58
CA LYS A 3 -60.11 -105.40 38.43
C LYS A 3 -61.49 -104.76 38.29
N ALA A 4 -61.61 -103.49 38.64
CA ALA A 4 -62.82 -102.72 38.35
C ALA A 4 -62.82 -102.39 36.85
N GLU A 5 -63.60 -103.12 36.07
CA GLU A 5 -64.02 -102.70 34.73
C GLU A 5 -65.00 -101.53 34.89
N LEU A 6 -64.53 -100.33 34.57
CA LEU A 6 -65.37 -99.14 34.42
C LEU A 6 -66.12 -99.27 33.08
N GLU A 7 -67.32 -99.86 33.09
CA GLU A 7 -68.29 -99.61 32.01
C GLU A 7 -68.85 -98.20 32.20
N LEU A 8 -68.32 -97.22 31.45
CA LEU A 8 -68.93 -95.89 31.38
C LEU A 8 -70.23 -95.99 30.57
N SER A 9 -71.33 -95.43 31.12
CA SER A 9 -72.62 -95.32 30.42
C SER A 9 -72.47 -94.53 29.12
N ASP A 10 -73.17 -94.93 28.05
CA ASP A 10 -73.14 -94.26 26.75
C ASP A 10 -73.48 -92.76 26.85
N ASP A 11 -74.35 -92.37 27.79
CA ASP A 11 -74.70 -90.97 28.06
C ASP A 11 -73.48 -90.16 28.56
N THR A 12 -72.66 -90.76 29.44
CA THR A 12 -71.44 -90.10 29.94
C THR A 12 -70.35 -89.99 28.86
N ILE A 13 -70.34 -90.90 27.89
CA ILE A 13 -69.45 -90.83 26.74
C ILE A 13 -69.92 -89.73 25.78
N PHE A 14 -71.23 -89.59 25.59
CA PHE A 14 -71.84 -88.55 24.76
C PHE A 14 -71.56 -87.15 25.33
N GLU A 15 -71.85 -86.91 26.60
CA GLU A 15 -71.58 -85.63 27.28
C GLU A 15 -70.10 -85.25 27.22
N ARG A 16 -69.20 -86.22 27.37
CA ARG A 16 -67.75 -85.98 27.25
C ARG A 16 -67.34 -85.61 25.83
N LYS A 17 -67.97 -86.18 24.80
CA LYS A 17 -67.70 -85.81 23.41
C LYS A 17 -68.17 -84.37 23.12
N GLU A 18 -69.35 -84.00 23.59
CA GLU A 18 -69.84 -82.62 23.44
C GLU A 18 -68.96 -81.62 24.18
N PHE A 19 -68.50 -81.95 25.39
CA PHE A 19 -67.57 -81.11 26.15
C PHE A 19 -66.22 -80.95 25.45
N ILE A 20 -65.64 -82.04 24.91
CA ILE A 20 -64.39 -81.98 24.14
C ILE A 20 -64.55 -81.12 22.89
N GLU A 21 -65.67 -81.25 22.17
CA GLU A 21 -65.93 -80.45 20.96
C GLU A 21 -66.13 -78.96 21.30
N SER A 22 -66.82 -78.65 22.41
CA SER A 22 -66.96 -77.29 22.92
C SER A 22 -65.61 -76.67 23.24
N ILE A 23 -64.74 -77.40 23.94
CA ILE A 23 -63.38 -76.94 24.26
C ILE A 23 -62.58 -76.70 22.99
N LYS A 24 -62.66 -77.61 22.01
CA LYS A 24 -61.95 -77.47 20.74
C LYS A 24 -62.39 -76.23 19.96
N ASN A 25 -63.69 -75.97 19.90
CA ASN A 25 -64.24 -74.77 19.26
C ASN A 25 -63.80 -73.48 19.98
N GLU A 26 -63.75 -73.50 21.32
CA GLU A 26 -63.27 -72.36 22.10
C GLU A 26 -61.78 -72.07 21.84
N TYR A 27 -60.93 -73.12 21.78
CA TYR A 27 -59.51 -72.97 21.42
C TYR A 27 -59.32 -72.40 20.01
N GLU A 28 -60.04 -72.90 19.01
CA GLU A 28 -59.98 -72.39 17.64
C GLU A 28 -60.38 -70.91 17.56
N TYR A 29 -61.44 -70.52 18.29
CA TYR A 29 -61.85 -69.13 18.36
C TYR A 29 -60.79 -68.23 19.01
N ILE A 30 -60.20 -68.67 20.12
CA ILE A 30 -59.13 -67.93 20.81
C ILE A 30 -57.92 -67.75 19.90
N GLU A 31 -57.50 -68.80 19.19
CA GLU A 31 -56.37 -68.75 18.26
C GLU A 31 -56.63 -67.75 17.11
N GLN A 32 -57.83 -67.76 16.54
CA GLN A 32 -58.23 -66.78 15.52
C GLN A 32 -58.22 -65.34 16.05
N GLN A 33 -58.68 -65.10 17.28
CA GLN A 33 -58.62 -63.78 17.90
C GLN A 33 -57.17 -63.30 18.13
N HIS A 34 -56.28 -64.20 18.56
CA HIS A 34 -54.86 -63.89 18.70
C HIS A 34 -54.21 -63.54 17.37
N MET A 35 -54.48 -64.33 16.32
CA MET A 35 -54.00 -64.03 14.96
C MET A 35 -54.51 -62.67 14.47
N LEU A 36 -55.81 -62.40 14.63
CA LEU A 36 -56.42 -61.13 14.22
C LEU A 36 -55.84 -59.93 14.99
N SER A 37 -55.59 -60.09 16.29
CA SER A 37 -54.97 -59.05 17.12
C SER A 37 -53.52 -58.76 16.69
N SER A 38 -52.76 -59.80 16.40
CA SER A 38 -51.40 -59.69 15.87
C SER A 38 -51.39 -58.97 14.52
N GLU A 39 -52.27 -59.36 13.60
CA GLU A 39 -52.38 -58.75 12.27
C GLU A 39 -52.80 -57.28 12.33
N LYS A 40 -53.76 -56.92 13.20
CA LYS A 40 -54.13 -55.53 13.48
C LYS A 40 -52.95 -54.70 14.00
N THR A 41 -52.14 -55.28 14.89
CA THR A 41 -50.95 -54.62 15.43
C THR A 41 -49.89 -54.41 14.35
N HIS A 42 -49.70 -55.41 13.48
CA HIS A 42 -48.80 -55.31 12.34
C HIS A 42 -49.26 -54.23 11.34
N LEU A 43 -50.55 -54.21 11.01
CA LEU A 43 -51.14 -53.22 10.12
C LEU A 43 -50.97 -51.80 10.68
N LYS A 44 -51.24 -51.59 11.98
CA LYS A 44 -51.01 -50.31 12.63
C LYS A 44 -49.56 -49.86 12.52
N THR A 45 -48.63 -50.77 12.77
CA THR A 45 -47.19 -50.49 12.65
C THR A 45 -46.80 -50.10 11.21
N LEU A 46 -47.40 -50.74 10.20
CA LEU A 46 -47.18 -50.41 8.79
C LEU A 46 -47.74 -49.03 8.44
N ILE A 47 -48.92 -48.67 8.94
CA ILE A 47 -49.53 -47.35 8.75
C ILE A 47 -48.63 -46.27 9.38
N ASP A 48 -48.20 -46.46 10.63
CA ASP A 48 -47.33 -45.50 11.31
C ASP A 48 -46.02 -45.29 10.54
N LYS A 49 -45.42 -46.36 10.00
CA LYS A 49 -44.22 -46.27 9.15
C LYS A 49 -44.50 -45.56 7.83
N TYR A 50 -45.65 -45.82 7.21
CA TYR A 50 -46.05 -45.16 5.97
C TYR A 50 -46.22 -43.65 6.17
N GLU A 51 -46.86 -43.23 7.25
CA GLU A 51 -47.02 -41.81 7.60
C GLU A 51 -45.67 -41.13 7.87
N GLN A 52 -44.75 -41.81 8.57
CA GLN A 52 -43.39 -41.30 8.77
C GLN A 52 -42.63 -41.11 7.45
N ILE A 53 -42.73 -42.07 6.53
CA ILE A 53 -42.09 -41.99 5.21
C ILE A 53 -42.72 -40.85 4.40
N GLN A 54 -44.04 -40.69 4.42
CA GLN A 54 -44.76 -39.59 3.75
C GLN A 54 -44.31 -38.23 4.28
N SER A 55 -44.23 -38.07 5.61
CA SER A 55 -43.75 -36.84 6.23
C SER A 55 -42.32 -36.52 5.80
N THR A 56 -41.42 -37.50 5.87
CA THR A 56 -40.02 -37.35 5.44
C THR A 56 -39.90 -37.00 3.96
N LEU A 57 -40.76 -37.59 3.12
CA LEU A 57 -40.79 -37.31 1.69
C LEU A 57 -41.24 -35.87 1.41
N SER A 58 -42.29 -35.42 2.10
CA SER A 58 -42.80 -34.04 2.01
C SER A 58 -41.73 -33.01 2.42
N GLU A 59 -41.03 -33.25 3.53
CA GLU A 59 -39.91 -32.39 3.96
C GLU A 59 -38.79 -32.34 2.93
N LYS A 60 -38.39 -33.50 2.37
CA LYS A 60 -37.35 -33.55 1.35
C LYS A 60 -37.77 -32.85 0.06
N GLN A 61 -39.04 -32.97 -0.35
CA GLN A 61 -39.58 -32.26 -1.50
C GLN A 61 -39.61 -30.74 -1.27
N ALA A 62 -40.04 -30.30 -0.09
CA ALA A 62 -40.01 -28.88 0.27
C ALA A 62 -38.59 -28.31 0.23
N ARG A 63 -37.61 -29.04 0.78
CA ARG A 63 -36.18 -28.66 0.70
C ARG A 63 -35.69 -28.61 -0.75
N LEU A 64 -36.02 -29.63 -1.55
CA LEU A 64 -35.62 -29.70 -2.96
C LEU A 64 -36.19 -28.53 -3.77
N ASN A 65 -37.43 -28.11 -3.48
CA ASN A 65 -38.05 -26.97 -4.14
C ASN A 65 -37.44 -25.62 -3.72
N ASN A 66 -36.92 -25.51 -2.49
CA ASN A 66 -36.30 -24.29 -1.99
C ASN A 66 -34.84 -24.14 -2.43
N PHE A 67 -34.12 -25.24 -2.63
CA PHE A 67 -32.72 -25.25 -3.04
C PHE A 67 -32.41 -24.37 -4.28
N PRO A 68 -33.16 -24.47 -5.40
CA PRO A 68 -32.94 -23.64 -6.58
C PRO A 68 -33.04 -22.14 -6.29
N ASN A 69 -33.97 -21.72 -5.43
CA ASN A 69 -34.16 -20.32 -5.08
C ASN A 69 -32.97 -19.79 -4.27
N GLU A 70 -32.50 -20.55 -3.29
CA GLU A 70 -31.31 -20.20 -2.49
C GLU A 70 -30.06 -20.11 -3.37
N TYR A 71 -29.85 -21.09 -4.26
CA TYR A 71 -28.72 -21.07 -5.20
C TYR A 71 -28.81 -19.88 -6.16
N LYS A 72 -30.00 -19.57 -6.69
CA LYS A 72 -30.20 -18.42 -7.56
C LYS A 72 -29.90 -17.11 -6.85
N GLN A 73 -30.36 -16.93 -5.61
CA GLN A 73 -30.07 -15.74 -4.81
C GLN A 73 -28.58 -15.61 -4.51
N ARG A 74 -27.92 -16.69 -4.09
CA ARG A 74 -26.46 -16.70 -3.85
C ARG A 74 -25.68 -16.39 -5.13
N TYR A 75 -26.10 -16.95 -6.26
CA TYR A 75 -25.47 -16.67 -7.55
C TYR A 75 -25.62 -15.19 -7.94
N GLN A 76 -26.83 -14.61 -7.80
CA GLN A 76 -27.06 -13.20 -8.08
C GLN A 76 -26.23 -12.28 -7.17
N GLN A 77 -26.13 -12.60 -5.88
CA GLN A 77 -25.28 -11.86 -4.96
C GLN A 77 -23.80 -11.95 -5.34
N LEU A 78 -23.31 -13.16 -5.64
CA LEU A 78 -21.92 -13.35 -6.05
C LEU A 78 -21.61 -12.60 -7.35
N HIS A 79 -22.52 -12.63 -8.32
CA HIS A 79 -22.37 -11.92 -9.58
C HIS A 79 -22.33 -10.40 -9.38
N SER A 80 -23.25 -9.84 -8.59
CA SER A 80 -23.26 -8.41 -8.25
C SER A 80 -21.99 -7.96 -7.52
N ASN A 81 -21.46 -8.81 -6.62
CA ASN A 81 -20.23 -8.52 -5.91
C ASN A 81 -19.02 -8.54 -6.86
N LEU A 82 -18.99 -9.51 -7.77
CA LEU A 82 -17.93 -9.62 -8.78
C LEU A 82 -17.94 -8.42 -9.73
N GLU A 83 -19.10 -8.01 -10.26
CA GLU A 83 -19.20 -6.80 -11.08
C GLU A 83 -18.75 -5.53 -10.33
N SER A 84 -19.05 -5.44 -9.03
CA SER A 84 -18.62 -4.31 -8.21
C SER A 84 -17.10 -4.31 -8.02
N ALA A 85 -16.52 -5.47 -7.73
CA ALA A 85 -15.07 -5.63 -7.59
C ALA A 85 -14.32 -5.33 -8.90
N GLU A 86 -14.86 -5.75 -10.05
CA GLU A 86 -14.29 -5.43 -11.37
C GLU A 86 -14.29 -3.92 -11.64
N LYS A 87 -15.38 -3.22 -11.30
CA LYS A 87 -15.45 -1.75 -11.41
C LYS A 87 -14.44 -1.06 -10.50
N GLU A 88 -14.31 -1.50 -9.26
CA GLU A 88 -13.33 -0.95 -8.32
C GLU A 88 -11.90 -1.18 -8.80
N LEU A 89 -11.60 -2.37 -9.32
CA LEU A 89 -10.30 -2.68 -9.93
C LEU A 89 -10.00 -1.76 -11.10
N TYR A 90 -10.93 -1.59 -12.04
CA TYR A 90 -10.77 -0.69 -13.17
C TYR A 90 -10.48 0.76 -12.73
N LEU A 91 -11.21 1.27 -11.74
CA LEU A 91 -10.98 2.60 -11.19
C LEU A 91 -9.61 2.73 -10.52
N ALA A 92 -9.17 1.69 -9.80
CA ALA A 92 -7.85 1.66 -9.17
C ALA A 92 -6.73 1.63 -10.23
N GLU A 93 -6.90 0.85 -11.30
CA GLU A 93 -5.96 0.80 -12.42
C GLU A 93 -5.86 2.14 -13.15
N SER A 94 -7.00 2.81 -13.40
CA SER A 94 -7.03 4.15 -13.99
C SER A 94 -6.27 5.16 -13.13
N LYS A 95 -6.57 5.19 -11.82
CA LYS A 95 -5.86 6.08 -10.88
C LYS A 95 -4.37 5.80 -10.81
N ARG A 96 -3.97 4.52 -10.86
CA ARG A 96 -2.56 4.13 -10.90
C ARG A 96 -1.89 4.64 -12.17
N SER A 97 -2.53 4.50 -13.33
CA SER A 97 -2.01 4.99 -14.60
C SER A 97 -1.84 6.50 -14.58
N GLU A 98 -2.84 7.25 -14.09
CA GLU A 98 -2.76 8.70 -13.96
C GLU A 98 -1.64 9.14 -13.01
N ALA A 99 -1.48 8.45 -11.87
CA ALA A 99 -0.41 8.73 -10.92
C ALA A 99 0.98 8.46 -11.54
N GLN A 100 1.10 7.39 -12.34
CA GLN A 100 2.33 7.08 -13.06
C GLN A 100 2.68 8.17 -14.08
N SER A 101 1.71 8.59 -14.91
CA SER A 101 1.94 9.68 -15.87
C SER A 101 2.34 10.98 -15.17
N LYS A 102 1.68 11.35 -14.07
CA LYS A 102 2.06 12.51 -13.27
C LYS A 102 3.46 12.38 -12.68
N TYR A 103 3.85 11.20 -12.23
CA TYR A 103 5.20 10.95 -11.73
C TYR A 103 6.25 11.12 -12.83
N GLU A 104 5.99 10.61 -14.04
CA GLU A 104 6.87 10.77 -15.19
C GLU A 104 7.00 12.24 -15.61
N GLU A 105 5.89 12.99 -15.63
CA GLU A 105 5.90 14.44 -15.88
C GLU A 105 6.72 15.21 -14.83
N LEU A 106 6.55 14.89 -13.54
CA LEU A 106 7.31 15.52 -12.46
C LEU A 106 8.79 15.21 -12.57
N LYS A 107 9.14 13.96 -12.88
CA LYS A 107 10.53 13.53 -13.10
C LYS A 107 11.16 14.29 -14.27
N TYR A 108 10.41 14.45 -15.36
CA TYR A 108 10.86 15.21 -16.52
C TYR A 108 11.10 16.69 -16.17
N LYS A 109 10.13 17.33 -15.50
CA LYS A 109 10.26 18.73 -15.05
C LYS A 109 11.46 18.94 -14.11
N ALA A 110 11.65 18.04 -13.15
CA ALA A 110 12.79 18.09 -12.25
C ALA A 110 14.12 18.02 -13.03
N SER A 111 14.20 17.15 -14.04
CA SER A 111 15.38 17.05 -14.90
C SER A 111 15.62 18.32 -15.73
N GLU A 112 14.57 18.95 -16.26
CA GLU A 112 14.70 20.22 -16.97
C GLU A 112 15.16 21.35 -16.04
N ASP A 113 14.63 21.42 -14.82
CA ASP A 113 14.99 22.44 -13.85
C ASP A 113 16.43 22.27 -13.35
N GLU A 114 16.89 21.02 -13.14
CA GLU A 114 18.30 20.72 -12.87
C GLU A 114 19.21 21.19 -14.01
N GLN A 115 18.83 20.92 -15.27
CA GLN A 115 19.62 21.37 -16.43
C GLN A 115 19.68 22.90 -16.53
N LYS A 116 18.57 23.60 -16.29
CA LYS A 116 18.53 25.07 -16.25
C LYS A 116 19.40 25.61 -15.12
N GLY A 117 19.35 25.01 -13.94
CA GLY A 117 20.20 25.35 -12.80
C GLY A 117 21.69 25.25 -13.16
N LEU A 118 22.11 24.13 -13.75
CA LEU A 118 23.50 23.92 -14.18
C LEU A 118 23.93 24.92 -15.26
N GLN A 119 23.06 25.25 -16.22
CA GLN A 119 23.37 26.27 -17.24
C GLN A 119 23.53 27.65 -16.62
N GLN A 120 22.66 28.01 -15.67
CA GLN A 120 22.72 29.30 -15.01
C GLN A 120 23.95 29.42 -14.10
N GLU A 121 24.34 28.35 -13.42
CA GLU A 121 25.61 28.30 -12.68
C GLU A 121 26.82 28.50 -13.59
N LYS A 122 26.85 27.87 -14.77
CA LYS A 122 27.92 28.10 -15.75
C LYS A 122 27.99 29.56 -16.20
N ILE A 123 26.85 30.16 -16.55
CA ILE A 123 26.80 31.57 -16.94
C ILE A 123 27.33 32.47 -15.80
N ASN A 124 26.93 32.19 -14.56
CA ASN A 124 27.41 32.94 -13.40
C ASN A 124 28.93 32.79 -13.20
N GLN A 125 29.48 31.59 -13.41
CA GLN A 125 30.93 31.35 -13.34
C GLN A 125 31.68 32.10 -14.45
N GLU A 126 31.20 32.02 -15.70
CA GLU A 126 31.79 32.74 -16.83
C GLU A 126 31.79 34.26 -16.62
N ASN A 127 30.68 34.81 -16.11
CA ASN A 127 30.61 36.24 -15.76
C ASN A 127 31.62 36.61 -14.66
N TYR A 128 31.75 35.77 -13.63
CA TYR A 128 32.69 36.01 -12.54
C TYR A 128 34.16 35.98 -13.02
N GLU A 129 34.50 35.03 -13.89
CA GLU A 129 35.83 34.96 -14.52
C GLU A 129 36.11 36.20 -15.39
N TYR A 130 35.12 36.64 -16.17
CA TYR A 130 35.22 37.85 -16.97
C TYR A 130 35.48 39.09 -16.10
N ASP A 131 34.74 39.25 -15.00
CA ASP A 131 34.92 40.38 -14.07
C ASP A 131 36.31 40.36 -13.41
N ILE A 132 36.81 39.19 -13.01
CA ILE A 132 38.18 39.04 -12.48
C ILE A 132 39.20 39.45 -13.55
N HIS A 133 39.05 38.99 -14.78
CA HIS A 133 40.00 39.31 -15.84
C HIS A 133 40.02 40.81 -16.14
N ASN A 134 38.84 41.44 -16.23
CA ASN A 134 38.73 42.88 -16.45
C ASN A 134 39.35 43.67 -15.29
N GLY A 135 39.05 43.28 -14.04
CA GLY A 135 39.65 43.88 -12.85
C GLY A 135 41.18 43.79 -12.85
N LYS A 136 41.75 42.64 -13.23
CA LYS A 136 43.22 42.49 -13.38
C LYS A 136 43.80 43.41 -14.44
N PHE A 137 43.11 43.57 -15.57
CA PHE A 137 43.56 44.44 -16.65
C PHE A 137 43.60 45.91 -16.21
N GLU A 138 42.55 46.40 -15.55
CA GLU A 138 42.51 47.76 -15.00
C GLU A 138 43.58 47.99 -13.92
N LEU A 139 43.83 47.01 -13.05
CA LEU A 139 44.92 47.07 -12.08
C LEU A 139 46.30 47.15 -12.76
N MET A 140 46.51 46.36 -13.81
CA MET A 140 47.77 46.41 -14.58
C MET A 140 47.99 47.77 -15.22
N LYS A 141 46.94 48.36 -15.81
CA LYS A 141 46.96 49.70 -16.40
C LYS A 141 47.26 50.79 -15.36
N LEU A 142 46.65 50.71 -14.18
CA LEU A 142 46.96 51.60 -13.06
C LEU A 142 48.41 51.45 -12.61
N ASN A 143 48.92 50.22 -12.51
CA ASN A 143 50.29 49.96 -12.10
C ASN A 143 51.30 50.51 -13.11
N SER A 144 51.05 50.35 -14.42
CA SER A 144 51.86 50.99 -15.47
C SER A 144 51.88 52.51 -15.33
N ARG A 145 50.71 53.14 -15.12
CA ARG A 145 50.62 54.60 -14.90
C ARG A 145 51.38 55.04 -13.64
N LEU A 146 51.29 54.30 -12.55
CA LEU A 146 52.05 54.59 -11.32
C LEU A 146 53.56 54.50 -11.58
N SER A 147 54.00 53.50 -12.34
CA SER A 147 55.41 53.37 -12.72
C SER A 147 55.87 54.52 -13.61
N GLU A 148 55.05 54.97 -14.56
CA GLU A 148 55.34 56.15 -15.39
C GLU A 148 55.50 57.40 -14.54
N ILE A 149 54.54 57.67 -13.65
CA ILE A 149 54.61 58.81 -12.71
C ILE A 149 55.86 58.72 -11.84
N ASN A 150 56.19 57.55 -11.32
CA ASN A 150 57.39 57.37 -10.49
C ASN A 150 58.68 57.61 -11.28
N ASN A 151 58.72 57.20 -12.55
CA ASN A 151 59.83 57.51 -13.45
C ASN A 151 59.92 59.01 -13.72
N GLU A 152 58.81 59.70 -14.01
CA GLU A 152 58.79 61.16 -14.19
C GLU A 152 59.27 61.89 -12.93
N LEU A 153 58.79 61.48 -11.75
CA LEU A 153 59.24 62.03 -10.46
C LEU A 153 60.75 61.86 -10.24
N ASN A 154 61.34 60.75 -10.67
CA ASN A 154 62.79 60.54 -10.59
C ASN A 154 63.60 61.43 -11.54
N HIS A 155 62.99 61.99 -12.59
CA HIS A 155 63.63 62.94 -13.51
C HIS A 155 63.45 64.40 -13.09
N ILE A 156 62.59 64.66 -12.10
CA ILE A 156 62.53 65.97 -11.46
C ILE A 156 63.78 66.09 -10.58
N TRP A 157 64.64 67.07 -10.88
CA TRP A 157 65.75 67.45 -10.02
C TRP A 157 65.21 68.12 -8.76
N VAL A 158 64.83 67.29 -7.77
CA VAL A 158 64.47 67.75 -6.44
C VAL A 158 65.76 67.82 -5.62
N THR A 159 66.13 69.00 -5.13
CA THR A 159 66.96 69.11 -3.92
C THR A 159 66.14 68.48 -2.80
N ARG A 160 66.28 67.16 -2.59
CA ARG A 160 65.62 66.48 -1.47
C ARG A 160 66.12 67.11 -0.18
N SER A 161 65.21 67.44 0.73
CA SER A 161 65.61 67.85 2.08
C SER A 161 66.45 66.72 2.69
N PRO A 162 67.53 67.03 3.42
CA PRO A 162 68.35 66.03 4.10
C PRO A 162 67.51 65.16 5.04
N ILE A 163 67.97 63.93 5.30
CA ILE A 163 67.23 62.93 6.10
C ILE A 163 67.02 63.37 7.55
N ASP A 164 67.93 64.19 8.10
CA ASP A 164 67.76 64.87 9.39
C ASP A 164 67.95 66.38 9.19
N GLY A 165 66.85 67.14 9.34
CA GLY A 165 66.82 68.59 9.24
C GLY A 165 66.27 69.16 7.93
N PHE A 166 66.05 70.48 7.91
CA PHE A 166 65.50 71.19 6.75
C PHE A 166 66.50 72.21 6.17
N ILE A 167 66.35 72.46 4.86
CA ILE A 167 67.14 73.48 4.17
C ILE A 167 66.62 74.84 4.59
N SER A 168 67.42 75.58 5.36
CA SER A 168 67.04 76.88 5.91
C SER A 168 67.37 78.05 4.98
N LEU A 169 68.41 77.91 4.14
CA LEU A 169 68.86 78.96 3.24
C LEU A 169 69.67 78.37 2.09
N ILE A 170 69.40 78.84 0.88
CA ILE A 170 70.22 78.59 -0.31
C ILE A 170 70.73 79.94 -0.80
N GLU A 171 72.05 80.12 -0.73
CA GLU A 171 72.72 81.29 -1.31
C GLU A 171 73.41 80.91 -2.61
N ILE A 172 73.13 81.68 -3.66
CA ILE A 172 73.73 81.51 -4.98
C ILE A 172 74.63 82.71 -5.22
N GLN A 173 75.94 82.47 -5.30
CA GLN A 173 76.92 83.51 -5.57
C GLN A 173 77.48 83.34 -6.99
N TYR A 174 77.44 84.43 -7.76
CA TYR A 174 78.02 84.46 -9.09
C TYR A 174 79.53 84.63 -9.00
N GLN A 175 80.29 83.69 -9.56
CA GLN A 175 81.72 83.81 -9.72
C GLN A 175 82.06 84.12 -11.19
N TYR A 176 83.07 84.96 -11.39
CA TYR A 176 83.44 85.46 -12.71
C TYR A 176 83.84 84.31 -13.64
N LYS A 177 83.40 84.37 -14.92
CA LYS A 177 83.42 83.30 -15.95
C LYS A 177 82.25 82.29 -15.91
N GLY A 178 81.06 82.71 -15.48
CA GLY A 178 79.83 81.94 -15.69
C GLY A 178 79.69 80.70 -14.79
N GLN A 179 80.50 80.62 -13.73
CA GLN A 179 80.38 79.58 -12.72
C GLN A 179 79.60 80.13 -11.51
N PHE A 180 78.67 79.35 -11.00
CA PHE A 180 77.90 79.68 -9.80
C PHE A 180 78.38 78.80 -8.66
N LEU A 181 78.68 79.41 -7.51
CA LEU A 181 78.86 78.68 -6.26
C LEU A 181 77.54 78.69 -5.51
N ILE A 182 76.96 77.52 -5.30
CA ILE A 182 75.74 77.36 -4.53
C ILE A 182 76.13 76.85 -3.14
N LYS A 183 75.81 77.63 -2.11
CA LYS A 183 76.02 77.26 -0.71
C LYS A 183 74.67 76.93 -0.09
N VAL A 184 74.50 75.67 0.30
CA VAL A 184 73.27 75.17 0.94
C VAL A 184 73.52 75.05 2.44
N THR A 185 72.69 75.70 3.25
CA THR A 185 72.78 75.63 4.73
C THR A 185 71.67 74.76 5.29
N ILE A 186 72.06 73.64 5.88
CA ILE A 186 71.16 72.67 6.52
C ILE A 186 71.16 72.95 8.02
N LYS A 187 69.96 73.05 8.63
CA LYS A 187 69.79 73.09 10.08
C LYS A 187 69.21 71.77 10.57
N PRO A 188 69.71 71.21 11.67
CA PRO A 188 69.05 70.07 12.32
C PRO A 188 67.70 70.52 12.88
N ASP A 189 66.77 69.56 13.03
CA ASP A 189 65.51 69.77 13.74
C ASP A 189 65.71 70.12 15.23
#